data_AF-A0A7S3JQS6-F1
#
_entry.id   AF-A0A7S3JQS6-F1
#
_cell.length_a   1.000
_cell.length_b   1.000
_cell.length_c   1.000
_cell.angle_alpha   90.00
_cell.angle_beta   90.00
_cell.angle_gamma   90.00
#
_symmetry.space_group_name_H-M   'P 1'
#
loop_
_entity.id
_entity.type
_entity.pdbx_description
1 polymer ?
#
loop_
_entity_poly.entity_id
_entity_poly.type
_entity_poly.pdbx_seq_one_letter_code
_entity_poly.pdbx_strand_id
1 'polypeptide(L)'
;EQSNVLQELSGWCLTDLQTRMNRCKIETLVTYQVHQRDVFNDLVRLHKERKHLDGTDFEWLKQARFYYKPNSYDRHGQGCCTISICDVDFIYGYEYLGAKDRLVITPLTDR
;
A
#
# COMPACT_ATOMS: atom_id res chain seq x y z
N GLU A 1 -7.58 -13.78 5.71
CA GLU A 1 -6.15 -13.42 5.55
C GLU A 1 -5.90 -11.92 5.71
N GLN A 2 -6.38 -11.02 4.84
CA GLN A 2 -6.22 -9.56 5.08
C GLN A 2 -7.00 -9.02 6.29
N SER A 3 -8.23 -9.49 6.52
CA SER A 3 -9.01 -9.09 7.70
C SER A 3 -8.35 -9.47 9.03
N ASN A 4 -7.59 -10.57 9.04
CA ASN A 4 -6.89 -11.04 10.25
C ASN A 4 -5.74 -10.11 10.60
N VAL A 5 -4.98 -9.65 9.60
CA VAL A 5 -3.87 -8.69 9.78
C VAL A 5 -4.39 -7.36 10.33
N LEU A 6 -5.50 -6.84 9.78
CA LEU A 6 -6.07 -5.60 10.30
C LEU A 6 -6.58 -5.76 11.74
N GLN A 7 -7.20 -6.90 12.07
CA GLN A 7 -7.64 -7.20 13.44
C GLN A 7 -6.46 -7.30 14.41
N GLU A 8 -5.37 -7.95 14.01
CA GLU A 8 -4.15 -8.06 14.82
C GLU A 8 -3.50 -6.68 15.06
N LEU A 9 -3.29 -5.89 14.00
CA LEU A 9 -2.74 -4.54 14.11
C LEU A 9 -3.63 -3.64 14.98
N SER A 10 -4.95 -3.75 14.83
CA SER A 10 -5.90 -3.02 15.67
C SER A 10 -5.83 -3.48 17.13
N GLY A 11 -5.62 -4.77 17.37
CA GLY A 11 -5.40 -5.32 18.70
C GLY A 11 -4.14 -4.77 19.35
N TRP A 12 -3.04 -4.65 18.60
CA TRP A 12 -1.80 -4.06 19.11
C TRP A 12 -1.95 -2.59 19.50
N CYS A 13 -2.80 -1.81 18.81
CA CYS A 13 -3.09 -0.44 19.19
C CYS A 13 -3.71 -0.31 20.60
N LEU A 14 -4.36 -1.36 21.11
CA LEU A 14 -4.94 -1.42 22.46
C LEU A 14 -3.91 -1.78 23.54
N THR A 15 -2.73 -2.25 23.15
CA THR A 15 -1.64 -2.63 24.07
C THR A 15 -0.63 -1.50 24.25
N ASP A 16 0.23 -1.61 25.27
CA ASP A 16 1.36 -0.71 25.41
C ASP A 16 2.49 -1.09 24.44
N LEU A 17 2.76 -0.22 23.48
CA LEU A 17 3.78 -0.40 22.43
C LEU A 17 5.18 0.07 22.85
N GLN A 18 5.37 0.42 24.13
CA GLN A 18 6.62 0.84 24.79
C GLN A 18 7.23 2.16 24.29
N THR A 19 7.23 2.41 22.99
CA THR A 19 7.83 3.60 22.39
C THR A 19 6.86 4.33 21.48
N ARG A 20 6.97 5.66 21.44
CA ARG A 20 6.22 6.49 20.49
C ARG A 20 6.48 6.09 19.04
N MET A 21 7.70 5.65 18.72
CA MET A 21 8.06 5.18 17.39
C MET A 21 7.31 3.90 17.00
N ASN A 22 7.19 2.93 17.90
CA ASN A 22 6.44 1.70 17.62
C ASN A 22 4.95 2.03 17.42
N ARG A 23 4.40 2.93 18.23
CA ARG A 23 3.02 3.41 18.05
C ARG A 23 2.81 4.03 16.66
N CYS A 24 3.66 4.97 16.25
CA CYS A 24 3.59 5.60 14.92
C CYS A 24 3.69 4.58 13.78
N LYS A 25 4.57 3.56 13.91
CA LYS A 25 4.69 2.47 12.92
C LYS A 25 3.39 1.67 12.80
N ILE A 26 2.81 1.24 13.92
CA ILE A 26 1.57 0.44 13.91
C ILE A 26 0.41 1.27 13.37
N GLU A 27 0.24 2.52 13.81
CA GLU A 27 -0.81 3.42 13.32
C GLU A 27 -0.70 3.62 11.80
N THR A 28 0.51 3.83 11.30
CA THR A 28 0.78 3.95 9.86
C THR A 28 0.37 2.68 9.11
N LEU A 29 0.74 1.50 9.63
CA LEU A 29 0.37 0.21 9.03
C LEU A 29 -1.14 -0.02 9.02
N VAL A 30 -1.84 0.38 10.09
CA VAL A 30 -3.31 0.33 10.15
C VAL A 30 -3.92 1.20 9.04
N THR A 31 -3.44 2.44 8.86
CA THR A 31 -3.93 3.32 7.78
C THR A 31 -3.73 2.69 6.40
N TYR A 32 -2.56 2.10 6.14
CA TYR A 32 -2.30 1.38 4.88
C TYR A 32 -3.24 0.19 4.69
N GLN A 33 -3.44 -0.64 5.72
CA GLN A 33 -4.29 -1.83 5.63
C GLN A 33 -5.77 -1.50 5.42
N VAL A 34 -6.27 -0.45 6.07
CA VAL A 34 -7.64 0.04 5.84
C VAL A 34 -7.81 0.47 4.39
N HIS A 35 -6.89 1.27 3.86
CA HIS A 35 -6.94 1.69 2.46
C HIS A 35 -6.87 0.49 1.48
N GLN A 36 -5.95 -0.45 1.69
CA GLN A 36 -5.85 -1.65 0.85
C GLN A 36 -7.14 -2.47 0.83
N ARG A 37 -7.79 -2.63 1.99
CA ARG A 37 -9.09 -3.30 2.12
C ARG A 37 -10.18 -2.56 1.35
N ASP A 38 -10.21 -1.24 1.44
CA ASP A 38 -11.22 -0.42 0.78
C ASP A 38 -11.06 -0.49 -0.75
N VAL A 39 -9.82 -0.38 -1.27
CA VAL A 39 -9.50 -0.60 -2.69
C VAL A 39 -9.91 -1.99 -3.15
N PHE A 40 -9.60 -3.04 -2.36
CA PHE A 40 -10.00 -4.41 -2.68
C PHE A 40 -11.52 -4.56 -2.79
N ASN A 41 -12.26 -4.00 -1.83
CA ASN A 41 -13.72 -4.05 -1.84
C ASN A 41 -14.32 -3.35 -3.07
N ASP A 42 -13.75 -2.21 -3.47
CA ASP A 42 -14.15 -1.48 -4.66
C ASP A 42 -13.88 -2.27 -5.94
N LEU A 43 -12.70 -2.89 -6.07
CA LEU A 43 -12.37 -3.76 -7.21
C LEU A 43 -13.31 -4.98 -7.28
N VAL A 44 -13.61 -5.61 -6.14
CA VAL A 44 -14.56 -6.74 -6.08
C VAL A 44 -15.97 -6.29 -6.50
N ARG A 45 -16.41 -5.10 -6.10
CA ARG A 45 -17.71 -4.54 -6.51
C ARG A 45 -17.74 -4.33 -8.03
N LEU A 46 -16.72 -3.69 -8.59
CA LEU A 46 -16.62 -3.42 -10.04
C LEU A 46 -16.54 -4.70 -10.87
N HIS A 47 -15.84 -5.72 -10.37
CA HIS A 47 -15.78 -7.03 -11.00
C HIS A 47 -17.16 -7.72 -11.02
N LYS A 48 -17.89 -7.69 -9.90
CA LYS A 48 -19.26 -8.24 -9.82
C LYS A 48 -20.23 -7.52 -10.79
N GLU A 49 -20.05 -6.22 -10.97
CA GLU A 49 -20.83 -5.41 -11.93
C GLU A 49 -20.41 -5.60 -13.38
N ARG A 50 -19.42 -6.48 -13.67
CA ARG A 50 -18.79 -6.67 -15.00
C ARG A 50 -18.22 -5.39 -15.62
N LYS A 51 -17.86 -4.41 -14.77
CA LYS A 51 -17.18 -3.17 -15.19
C LYS A 51 -15.67 -3.34 -15.21
N HIS A 52 -15.15 -4.28 -14.44
CA HIS A 52 -13.73 -4.62 -14.38
C HIS A 52 -13.47 -5.98 -15.03
N LEU A 53 -12.68 -5.97 -16.11
CA LEU A 53 -12.54 -7.10 -17.03
C LEU A 53 -11.14 -7.73 -16.98
N ASP A 54 -10.09 -6.96 -16.69
CA ASP A 54 -8.71 -7.44 -16.65
C ASP A 54 -7.75 -6.52 -15.84
N GLY A 55 -6.49 -6.94 -15.73
CA GLY A 55 -5.44 -6.19 -15.04
C GLY A 55 -4.94 -4.94 -15.77
N THR A 56 -5.55 -4.56 -16.90
CA THR A 56 -5.25 -3.32 -17.62
C THR A 56 -6.30 -2.23 -17.40
N ASP A 57 -7.34 -2.53 -16.63
CA ASP A 57 -8.36 -1.55 -16.28
C ASP A 57 -7.77 -0.40 -15.46
N PHE A 58 -8.17 0.81 -15.81
CA PHE A 58 -7.80 2.04 -15.14
C PHE A 58 -8.07 2.00 -13.63
N GLU A 59 -9.14 1.35 -13.19
CA GLU A 59 -9.47 1.27 -11.75
C GLU A 59 -8.41 0.52 -10.94
N TRP A 60 -7.71 -0.44 -11.56
CA TRP A 60 -6.52 -1.08 -11.00
C TRP A 60 -5.25 -0.28 -11.28
N LEU A 61 -5.12 0.26 -12.50
CA LEU A 61 -3.92 0.97 -12.90
C LEU A 61 -3.71 2.28 -12.14
N LYS A 62 -4.77 2.96 -11.67
CA LYS A 62 -4.65 4.19 -10.87
C LYS A 62 -4.01 3.97 -9.49
N GLN A 63 -4.07 2.74 -8.97
CA GLN A 63 -3.53 2.40 -7.66
C GLN A 63 -2.00 2.33 -7.68
N ALA A 64 -1.34 2.73 -6.59
CA ALA A 64 0.11 2.54 -6.45
C ALA A 64 0.46 1.06 -6.23
N ARG A 65 1.13 0.45 -7.20
CA ARG A 65 1.50 -0.97 -7.19
C ARG A 65 3.00 -1.12 -6.98
N PHE A 66 3.39 -2.08 -6.14
CA PHE A 66 4.78 -2.31 -5.77
C PHE A 66 5.23 -3.67 -6.28
N TYR A 67 6.32 -3.70 -7.03
CA TYR A 67 6.90 -4.90 -7.60
C TYR A 67 8.38 -4.99 -7.24
N TYR A 68 8.80 -6.16 -6.75
CA TYR A 68 10.21 -6.47 -6.65
C TYR A 68 10.67 -7.15 -7.93
N LYS A 69 11.57 -6.50 -8.69
CA LYS A 69 12.09 -7.02 -9.97
C LYS A 69 13.53 -7.53 -9.75
N PRO A 70 13.74 -8.84 -9.47
CA PRO A 70 15.06 -9.38 -9.12
C PRO A 70 16.06 -9.33 -10.29
N ASN A 71 15.57 -9.29 -11.53
CA ASN A 71 16.40 -9.25 -12.74
C ASN A 71 16.72 -7.82 -13.22
N SER A 72 16.18 -6.80 -12.55
CA SER A 72 16.42 -5.39 -12.88
C SER A 72 17.62 -4.86 -12.09
N TYR A 73 18.28 -3.84 -12.63
CA TYR A 73 19.44 -3.21 -11.99
C TYR A 73 19.12 -1.75 -11.66
N ASP A 74 19.58 -1.30 -10.50
CA ASP A 74 19.57 0.10 -10.11
C ASP A 74 20.96 0.54 -9.60
N ARG A 75 21.03 1.74 -9.04
CA ARG A 75 22.26 2.31 -8.45
C ARG A 75 22.82 1.51 -7.26
N HIS A 76 22.07 0.58 -6.70
CA HIS A 76 22.43 -0.25 -5.54
C HIS A 76 22.76 -1.70 -5.90
N GLY A 77 22.58 -2.11 -7.17
CA GLY A 77 22.98 -3.42 -7.67
C GLY A 77 21.85 -4.16 -8.37
N GLN A 78 21.84 -5.49 -8.24
CA GLN A 78 20.83 -6.36 -8.81
C GLN A 78 19.62 -6.47 -7.89
N GLY A 79 18.43 -6.33 -8.46
CA GLY A 79 17.15 -6.39 -7.76
C GLY A 79 16.68 -5.02 -7.29
N CYS A 80 15.71 -4.44 -8.00
CA CYS A 80 15.14 -3.14 -7.64
C CYS A 80 13.64 -3.22 -7.31
N CYS A 81 13.20 -2.35 -6.40
CA CYS A 81 11.78 -2.14 -6.12
C CYS A 81 11.22 -1.11 -7.11
N THR A 82 10.25 -1.52 -7.92
CA THR A 82 9.53 -0.66 -8.84
C THR A 82 8.16 -0.31 -8.27
N ILE A 83 7.83 0.98 -8.28
CA ILE A 83 6.48 1.48 -7.99
C ILE A 83 5.84 1.81 -9.33
N SER A 84 4.70 1.22 -9.64
CA SER A 84 3.93 1.50 -10.86
C SER A 84 2.64 2.23 -10.49
N ILE A 85 2.40 3.38 -11.13
CA ILE A 85 1.16 4.17 -11.01
C ILE A 85 0.73 4.53 -12.42
N CYS A 86 -0.52 4.21 -12.77
CA CYS A 86 -1.03 4.28 -14.14
C CYS A 86 -0.11 3.53 -15.12
N ASP A 87 0.43 4.26 -16.08
CA ASP A 87 1.36 3.86 -17.14
C ASP A 87 2.82 4.23 -16.84
N VAL A 88 3.11 4.73 -15.63
CA VAL A 88 4.44 5.20 -15.23
C VAL A 88 5.06 4.27 -14.18
N ASP A 89 6.31 3.88 -14.43
CA ASP A 89 7.15 3.11 -13.51
C ASP A 89 8.20 4.04 -12.85
N PHE A 90 8.31 3.94 -11.53
CA PHE A 90 9.29 4.64 -10.71
C PHE A 90 10.20 3.64 -10.01
N ILE A 91 11.51 3.93 -9.95
CA ILE A 91 12.45 3.16 -9.12
C ILE A 91 12.39 3.72 -7.70
N TYR A 92 12.27 2.86 -6.70
CA TYR A 92 12.30 3.26 -5.30
C TYR A 92 13.62 3.99 -4.98
N GLY A 93 13.55 5.12 -4.27
CA GLY A 93 14.72 5.98 -4.02
C GLY A 93 15.65 5.53 -2.90
N TYR A 94 15.23 4.55 -2.08
CA TYR A 94 15.99 4.03 -0.92
C TYR A 94 16.43 5.08 0.11
N GLU A 95 15.73 6.22 0.17
CA GLU A 95 16.00 7.26 1.17
C GLU A 95 15.42 6.88 2.54
N TYR A 96 16.19 7.06 3.60
CA TYR A 96 15.72 6.85 4.96
C TYR A 96 14.87 8.03 5.44
N LEU A 97 13.56 7.82 5.52
CA LEU A 97 12.61 8.84 5.99
C LEU A 97 12.26 8.72 7.48
N GLY A 98 12.63 7.62 8.15
CA GLY A 98 12.22 7.34 9.52
C GLY A 98 10.72 7.01 9.68
N ALA A 99 10.27 6.88 10.93
CA ALA A 99 8.85 6.68 11.25
C ALA A 99 8.15 8.04 11.34
N LYS A 100 7.53 8.47 10.23
CA LYS A 100 6.76 9.71 10.14
C LYS A 100 5.27 9.40 10.19
N ASP A 101 4.51 10.32 10.77
CA ASP A 101 3.05 10.26 10.73
C ASP A 101 2.57 10.33 9.28
N ARG A 102 1.52 9.57 8.97
CA ARG A 102 0.96 9.49 7.64
C ARG A 102 -0.46 10.05 7.59
N LEU A 103 -0.75 10.81 6.54
CA LEU A 103 -2.09 11.29 6.28
C LEU A 103 -3.01 10.12 5.90
N VAL A 104 -4.26 10.21 6.32
CA VAL A 104 -5.30 9.25 5.93
C VAL A 104 -5.50 9.33 4.42
N ILE A 105 -5.53 8.17 3.77
CA ILE A 105 -5.81 8.09 2.35
C ILE A 105 -7.31 8.16 2.15
N THR A 106 -7.77 9.25 1.55
CA THR A 106 -9.16 9.48 1.18
C THR A 106 -9.32 9.52 -0.33
N PRO A 107 -10.54 9.33 -0.88
CA PRO A 107 -10.77 9.47 -2.32
C PRO A 107 -10.37 10.83 -2.90
N LEU A 108 -10.29 11.88 -2.06
CA LEU A 108 -9.83 13.21 -2.49
C LEU A 108 -8.31 13.27 -2.68
N THR A 109 -7.57 12.52 -1.87
CA THR A 109 -6.09 12.45 -1.91
C THR A 109 -5.56 11.34 -2.83
N ASP A 110 -6.41 10.36 -3.20
CA ASP A 110 -6.09 9.20 -4.06
C ASP A 110 -6.52 9.41 -5.53
N ARG A 111 -6.48 10.67 -5.99
CA ARG A 111 -6.88 11.07 -7.35
C ARG A 111 -5.77 10.92 -8.37
#